data_AF-A0A2A6NHI0-F1
#
_entry.id   AF-A0A2A6NHI0-F1
#
_cell.length_a   1.000
_cell.length_b   1.000
_cell.length_c   1.000
_cell.angle_alpha   90.00
_cell.angle_beta   90.00
_cell.angle_gamma   90.00
#
_symmetry.space_group_name_H-M   'P 1'
#
loop_
_entity.id
_entity.type
_entity.pdbx_description
1 polymer ?
#
loop_
_entity_poly.entity_id
_entity_poly.type
_entity_poly.pdbx_seq_one_letter_code
_entity_poly.pdbx_strand_id
1 'polypeptide(L)'
;MRATDIAAYFVKKIAKPIQFDLVCGSDHRFYAIEPTAVEDDVIHVLVSLKYEMWGLEKRKRDEYLGAVAIPFCDGDTLESVFDTAIAVAAFGERSQKIHTGEDDDNRIRRAYAKYVERSEAQSARPRI
;
A
#
# COMPACT_ATOMS: atom_id res chain seq x y z
N MET A 1 4.25 -15.08 6.34
CA MET A 1 3.42 -15.42 7.53
C MET A 1 2.31 -16.36 7.10
N ARG A 2 1.56 -17.02 8.00
CA ARG A 2 0.33 -17.71 7.56
C ARG A 2 -0.77 -16.68 7.37
N ALA A 3 -1.66 -16.90 6.40
CA ALA A 3 -2.81 -16.06 6.11
C ALA A 3 -3.67 -15.85 7.36
N THR A 4 -3.89 -16.90 8.14
CA THR A 4 -4.64 -16.83 9.40
C THR A 4 -4.01 -15.89 10.44
N ASP A 5 -2.67 -15.82 10.49
CA ASP A 5 -1.95 -14.92 11.40
C ASP A 5 -2.07 -13.45 10.92
N ILE A 6 -2.07 -13.21 9.61
CA ILE A 6 -2.33 -11.90 8.98
C ILE A 6 -3.76 -11.45 9.27
N ALA A 7 -4.75 -12.30 8.98
CA ALA A 7 -6.16 -12.04 9.26
C ALA A 7 -6.38 -11.67 10.74
N ALA A 8 -5.82 -12.47 11.66
CA ALA A 8 -5.93 -12.23 13.10
C ALA A 8 -5.28 -10.91 13.53
N TYR A 9 -4.19 -10.49 12.88
CA TYR A 9 -3.59 -9.18 13.12
C TYR A 9 -4.55 -8.06 12.72
N PHE A 10 -5.11 -8.10 11.52
CA PHE A 10 -5.97 -7.04 11.00
C PHE A 10 -7.32 -6.97 11.72
N VAL A 11 -7.91 -8.12 12.08
CA VAL A 11 -9.14 -8.17 12.90
C VAL A 11 -8.96 -7.44 14.23
N LYS A 12 -7.81 -7.60 14.90
CA LYS A 12 -7.50 -6.89 16.16
C LYS A 12 -7.31 -5.37 15.97
N LYS A 13 -7.13 -4.92 14.73
CA LYS A 13 -6.84 -3.54 14.34
C LYS A 13 -8.01 -2.86 13.62
N ILE A 14 -9.18 -3.51 13.51
CA ILE A 14 -10.37 -2.88 12.94
C ILE A 14 -10.69 -1.57 13.65
N ALA A 15 -10.98 -0.53 12.87
CA ALA A 15 -11.23 0.86 13.29
C ALA A 15 -10.08 1.50 14.10
N LYS A 16 -8.86 0.97 14.00
CA LYS A 16 -7.66 1.55 14.61
C LYS A 16 -6.64 1.87 13.53
N PRO A 17 -6.38 3.17 13.25
CA PRO A 17 -5.37 3.57 12.29
C PRO A 17 -3.99 3.00 12.64
N ILE A 18 -3.40 2.26 11.71
CA ILE A 18 -2.03 1.77 11.74
C ILE A 18 -1.17 2.79 11.01
N GLN A 19 -0.15 3.31 11.70
CA GLN A 19 0.83 4.19 11.06
C GLN A 19 1.87 3.36 10.31
N PHE A 20 2.10 3.68 9.05
CA PHE A 20 3.06 3.02 8.20
C PHE A 20 3.96 4.05 7.53
N ASP A 21 5.28 3.87 7.65
CA ASP A 21 6.28 4.73 7.02
C ASP A 21 6.83 4.02 5.78
N LEU A 22 6.51 4.56 4.61
CA LEU A 22 7.07 4.10 3.35
C LEU A 22 8.30 4.92 3.02
N VAL A 23 9.46 4.25 3.01
CA VAL A 23 10.77 4.89 2.75
C VAL A 23 11.20 4.61 1.32
N CYS A 24 11.46 5.67 0.55
CA CYS A 24 12.00 5.58 -0.81
C CYS A 24 13.23 6.48 -0.91
N GLY A 25 14.42 5.91 -0.73
CA GLY A 25 15.66 6.68 -0.66
C GLY A 25 15.71 7.57 0.59
N SER A 26 15.81 8.90 0.39
CA SER A 26 15.76 9.90 1.46
C SER A 26 14.36 10.42 1.76
N ASP A 27 13.36 9.97 1.00
CA ASP A 27 12.00 10.46 1.10
C ASP A 27 11.17 9.49 1.94
N HIS A 28 10.38 10.04 2.86
CA HIS A 28 9.50 9.26 3.73
C HIS A 28 8.06 9.70 3.51
N ARG A 29 7.15 8.74 3.44
CA ARG A 29 5.71 9.01 3.39
C ARG A 29 5.01 8.24 4.48
N PHE A 30 4.34 8.98 5.36
CA PHE A 30 3.65 8.42 6.52
C PHE A 30 2.17 8.28 6.22
N TYR A 31 1.73 7.04 6.10
CA TYR A 31 0.35 6.67 5.86
C TYR A 31 -0.35 6.26 7.15
N ALA A 32 -1.66 6.48 7.18
CA ALA A 32 -2.57 5.85 8.12
C ALA A 32 -3.40 4.83 7.35
N ILE A 33 -3.29 3.57 7.74
CA ILE A 33 -4.03 2.44 7.19
C ILE A 33 -5.04 2.01 8.25
N GLU A 34 -6.31 2.19 7.99
CA GLU A 34 -7.39 1.87 8.92
C GLU A 34 -8.17 0.66 8.42
N PRO A 35 -7.98 -0.52 9.01
CA PRO A 35 -8.75 -1.70 8.65
C PRO A 35 -10.21 -1.54 9.02
N THR A 36 -11.11 -1.90 8.10
CA THR A 36 -12.56 -1.81 8.30
C THR A 36 -13.20 -3.19 8.36
N ALA A 37 -12.68 -4.16 7.62
CA ALA A 37 -13.15 -5.55 7.63
C ALA A 37 -12.06 -6.52 7.17
N VAL A 38 -12.22 -7.79 7.52
CA VAL A 38 -11.45 -8.92 6.99
C VAL A 38 -12.43 -10.04 6.68
N GLU A 39 -12.48 -10.48 5.43
CA GLU A 39 -13.39 -11.51 4.93
C GLU A 39 -12.70 -12.30 3.80
N ASP A 40 -12.83 -13.63 3.78
CA ASP A 40 -12.34 -14.50 2.71
C ASP A 40 -10.92 -14.19 2.20
N ASP A 41 -9.96 -14.08 3.13
CA ASP A 41 -8.56 -13.74 2.85
C ASP A 41 -8.36 -12.39 2.12
N VAL A 42 -9.31 -11.47 2.31
CA VAL A 42 -9.27 -10.07 1.84
C VAL A 42 -9.39 -9.11 3.02
N ILE A 43 -8.53 -8.09 3.04
CA ILE A 43 -8.59 -7.00 4.02
C ILE A 43 -9.15 -5.76 3.36
N HIS A 44 -10.21 -5.21 3.93
CA HIS A 44 -10.74 -3.91 3.56
C HIS A 44 -10.10 -2.84 4.44
N VAL A 45 -9.51 -1.82 3.81
CA VAL A 45 -8.83 -0.72 4.52
C VAL A 45 -9.15 0.63 3.92
N LEU A 46 -9.15 1.65 4.76
CA LEU A 46 -9.07 3.05 4.36
C LEU A 46 -7.60 3.50 4.43
N VAL A 47 -7.14 4.20 3.40
CA VAL A 47 -5.76 4.69 3.33
C VAL A 47 -5.76 6.21 3.29
N SER A 48 -4.91 6.83 4.11
CA SER A 48 -4.69 8.28 4.10
C SER A 48 -3.21 8.60 4.20
N LEU A 49 -2.74 9.63 3.50
CA LEU A 49 -1.41 10.19 3.64
C LEU A 49 -1.44 11.29 4.72
N LYS A 50 -0.67 11.12 5.79
CA LYS A 50 -0.65 12.08 6.91
C LYS A 50 0.49 13.06 6.81
N TYR A 51 1.69 12.58 6.46
CA TYR A 51 2.87 13.41 6.33
C TYR A 51 3.77 12.92 5.20
N GLU A 52 4.55 13.83 4.64
CA GLU A 52 5.68 13.54 3.77
C GLU A 52 6.91 14.20 4.36
N MET A 53 8.07 13.54 4.24
CA MET A 53 9.37 14.16 4.47
C MET A 53 10.23 14.05 3.22
N TRP A 54 10.81 15.17 2.80
CA TRP A 54 11.80 15.24 1.72
C TRP A 54 13.10 15.73 2.34
N GLY A 55 14.04 14.81 2.59
CA GLY A 55 15.20 15.11 3.43
C GLY A 55 14.79 15.47 4.87
N LEU A 56 15.10 16.70 5.32
CA LEU A 56 14.78 17.21 6.66
C LEU A 56 13.46 17.98 6.73
N GLU A 57 12.82 18.26 5.59
CA GLU A 57 11.58 19.02 5.56
C GLU A 57 10.37 18.11 5.78
N LYS A 58 9.54 18.41 6.79
CA LYS A 58 8.30 17.69 7.09
C LYS A 58 7.08 18.51 6.67
N ARG A 59 6.20 17.92 5.86
CA ARG A 59 4.95 18.52 5.42
C ARG A 59 3.75 17.69 5.86
N LYS A 60 2.77 18.32 6.51
CA LYS A 60 1.46 17.69 6.79
C LYS A 60 0.63 17.65 5.52
N ARG A 61 0.01 16.48 5.23
CA ARG A 61 -0.81 16.26 4.04
C ARG A 61 -2.26 15.90 4.33
N ASP A 62 -2.52 15.23 5.46
CA ASP A 62 -3.86 14.80 5.91
C ASP A 62 -4.88 14.54 4.78
N GLU A 63 -4.45 13.73 3.82
CA GLU A 63 -5.12 13.49 2.54
C GLU A 63 -5.69 12.08 2.56
N TYR A 64 -6.98 11.95 2.22
CA TYR A 64 -7.61 10.64 2.04
C TYR A 64 -7.31 10.12 0.64
N LEU A 65 -6.74 8.92 0.55
CA LEU A 65 -6.33 8.32 -0.73
C LEU A 65 -7.36 7.34 -1.28
N GLY A 66 -8.15 6.68 -0.42
CA GLY A 66 -9.21 5.80 -0.87
C GLY A 66 -9.51 4.64 0.07
N ALA A 67 -10.57 3.90 -0.27
CA ALA A 67 -10.94 2.63 0.33
C ALA A 67 -10.55 1.51 -0.63
N VAL A 68 -9.84 0.50 -0.14
CA VAL A 68 -9.31 -0.60 -0.96
C VAL A 68 -9.54 -1.94 -0.28
N ALA A 69 -9.65 -2.99 -1.11
CA ALA A 69 -9.73 -4.38 -0.70
C ALA A 69 -8.49 -5.10 -1.19
N ILE A 70 -7.74 -5.72 -0.28
CA ILE A 70 -6.42 -6.30 -0.55
C ILE A 70 -6.44 -7.79 -0.20
N PRO A 71 -6.33 -8.68 -1.20
CA PRO A 71 -6.16 -10.10 -0.93
C PRO A 71 -4.78 -10.36 -0.30
N PHE A 72 -4.71 -11.36 0.58
CA PHE A 72 -3.47 -11.82 1.20
C PHE A 72 -3.42 -13.35 1.20
N CYS A 73 -2.22 -13.93 1.20
CA CYS A 73 -2.05 -15.38 1.20
C CYS A 73 -0.92 -15.85 2.12
N ASP A 74 -0.80 -17.17 2.28
CA ASP A 74 0.35 -17.76 2.94
C ASP A 74 1.65 -17.32 2.27
N GLY A 75 2.61 -16.91 3.08
CA GLY A 75 3.90 -16.36 2.61
C GLY A 75 3.97 -14.84 2.68
N ASP A 76 2.85 -14.12 2.62
CA ASP A 76 2.84 -12.66 2.69
C ASP A 76 3.36 -12.12 4.04
N THR A 77 3.80 -10.87 4.03
CA THR A 77 4.18 -10.11 5.23
C THR A 77 3.17 -8.99 5.45
N LEU A 78 3.11 -8.45 6.68
CA LEU A 78 2.27 -7.27 6.94
C LEU A 78 2.69 -6.07 6.07
N GLU A 79 3.99 -5.91 5.88
CA GLU A 79 4.57 -4.87 5.05
C GLU A 79 4.12 -4.98 3.59
N SER A 80 4.15 -6.18 2.99
CA SER A 80 3.68 -6.36 1.60
C SER A 80 2.19 -6.04 1.43
N VAL A 81 1.37 -6.37 2.43
CA VAL A 81 -0.06 -6.02 2.45
C VAL A 81 -0.25 -4.51 2.56
N PHE A 82 0.51 -3.83 3.41
CA PHE A 82 0.47 -2.36 3.55
C PHE A 82 0.91 -1.64 2.27
N ASP A 83 2.02 -2.07 1.68
CA ASP A 83 2.53 -1.53 0.41
C ASP A 83 1.49 -1.68 -0.70
N THR A 84 0.84 -2.84 -0.79
CA THR A 84 -0.20 -3.11 -1.78
C THR A 84 -1.42 -2.20 -1.53
N ALA A 85 -1.86 -2.05 -0.28
CA ALA A 85 -2.94 -1.14 0.08
C ALA A 85 -2.66 0.31 -0.36
N ILE A 86 -1.46 0.81 -0.07
CA ILE A 86 -1.04 2.16 -0.45
C ILE A 86 -0.98 2.31 -1.96
N ALA A 87 -0.39 1.35 -2.67
CA ALA A 87 -0.29 1.39 -4.12
C ALA A 87 -1.67 1.41 -4.79
N VAL A 88 -2.58 0.54 -4.34
CA VAL A 88 -3.94 0.49 -4.89
C VAL A 88 -4.71 1.77 -4.54
N ALA A 89 -4.58 2.33 -3.33
CA ALA A 89 -5.28 3.56 -2.99
C ALA A 89 -4.74 4.78 -3.76
N ALA A 90 -3.42 4.94 -3.85
CA ALA A 90 -2.79 6.09 -4.47
C ALA A 90 -2.89 6.09 -6.02
N PHE A 91 -2.97 4.90 -6.63
CA PHE A 91 -2.92 4.77 -8.10
C PHE A 91 -4.18 4.11 -8.70
N GLY A 92 -5.05 3.53 -7.87
CA GLY A 92 -6.21 2.73 -8.27
C GLY A 92 -7.28 3.51 -9.04
N GLU A 93 -7.45 4.81 -8.77
CA GLU A 93 -8.41 5.63 -9.52
C GLU A 93 -8.03 5.84 -10.99
N ARG A 94 -6.74 5.67 -11.37
CA ARG A 94 -6.35 5.60 -12.79
C ARG A 94 -6.69 4.25 -13.43
N SER A 95 -6.88 3.19 -12.65
CA SER A 95 -7.22 1.84 -13.11
C SER A 95 -8.69 1.46 -12.93
N GLN A 96 -9.50 2.25 -12.20
CA GLN A 96 -10.95 2.01 -12.04
C GLN A 96 -11.75 2.06 -13.35
N LYS A 97 -11.15 2.45 -14.48
CA LYS A 97 -11.77 2.31 -15.81
C LYS A 97 -11.63 0.91 -16.43
N ILE A 98 -10.95 -0.05 -15.79
CA ILE A 98 -10.72 -1.37 -16.39
C ILE A 98 -11.23 -2.45 -15.43
N HIS A 99 -12.34 -3.04 -15.85
CA HIS A 99 -13.24 -3.96 -15.17
C HIS A 99 -12.65 -5.31 -14.70
N THR A 100 -13.29 -5.84 -13.65
CA THR A 100 -13.66 -7.23 -13.32
C THR A 100 -12.93 -8.37 -14.07
N GLY A 101 -11.96 -9.03 -13.42
CA GLY A 101 -11.53 -10.38 -13.80
C GLY A 101 -10.45 -10.94 -12.88
N GLU A 102 -10.46 -12.26 -12.65
CA GLU A 102 -9.53 -13.05 -11.81
C GLU A 102 -8.02 -12.90 -12.16
N ASP A 103 -7.67 -12.15 -13.22
CA ASP A 103 -6.31 -11.88 -13.68
C ASP A 103 -5.68 -10.63 -13.02
N ASP A 104 -6.43 -9.94 -12.14
CA ASP A 104 -6.06 -8.64 -11.56
C ASP A 104 -4.98 -8.73 -10.48
N ASP A 105 -4.87 -9.86 -9.78
CA ASP A 105 -3.89 -10.07 -8.71
C ASP A 105 -2.45 -10.05 -9.23
N ASN A 106 -2.23 -10.66 -10.41
CA ASN A 106 -0.97 -10.60 -11.13
C ASN A 106 -0.72 -9.21 -11.74
N ARG A 107 -1.78 -8.45 -12.01
CA ARG A 107 -1.71 -7.15 -12.68
C ARG A 107 -1.33 -6.04 -11.71
N ILE A 108 -1.88 -6.03 -10.50
CA ILE A 108 -1.51 -5.11 -9.42
C ILE A 108 -0.08 -5.41 -8.96
N ARG A 109 0.27 -6.69 -8.75
CA ARG A 109 1.66 -7.10 -8.46
C ARG A 109 2.63 -6.67 -9.58
N ARG A 110 2.27 -6.79 -10.86
CA ARG A 110 3.07 -6.28 -11.99
C ARG A 110 3.14 -4.75 -12.03
N ALA A 111 2.07 -4.05 -11.68
CA ALA A 111 2.07 -2.59 -11.62
C ALA A 111 3.01 -2.09 -10.52
N TYR A 112 3.02 -2.77 -9.38
CA TYR A 112 3.97 -2.54 -8.29
C TYR A 112 5.41 -2.87 -8.72
N ALA A 113 5.65 -4.04 -9.32
CA ALA A 113 6.97 -4.41 -9.84
C ALA A 113 7.53 -3.40 -10.86
N LYS A 114 6.68 -2.91 -11.78
CA LYS A 114 7.06 -1.86 -12.74
C LYS A 114 7.34 -0.52 -12.08
N TYR A 115 6.68 -0.19 -10.98
CA TYR A 115 6.97 1.02 -10.22
C TYR A 115 8.32 0.92 -9.51
N VAL A 116 8.59 -0.22 -8.87
CA VAL A 116 9.89 -0.53 -8.23
C VAL A 116 11.02 -0.45 -9.27
N GLU A 117 10.89 -1.11 -10.42
CA GLU A 117 11.88 -1.04 -11.51
C GLU A 117 12.11 0.39 -12.01
N ARG A 118 11.06 1.22 -12.08
CA ARG A 118 11.18 2.61 -12.58
C ARG A 118 11.81 3.53 -11.54
N SER A 119 11.54 3.31 -10.26
CA SER A 119 12.19 3.96 -9.11
C SER A 119 13.69 3.63 -9.07
N GLU A 120 14.03 2.36 -9.26
CA GLU A 120 15.43 1.91 -9.34
C GLU A 120 16.15 2.44 -10.58
N ALA A 121 15.48 2.47 -11.73
CA ALA A 121 16.03 3.02 -12.97
C ALA A 121 16.23 4.56 -12.92
N GLN A 122 15.43 5.29 -12.14
CA GLN A 122 15.64 6.72 -11.89
C GLN A 122 16.81 6.96 -10.93
N SER A 123 17.04 6.07 -9.97
CA SER A 123 18.19 6.12 -9.05
C SER A 123 19.51 5.70 -9.71
N ALA A 124 19.46 4.95 -10.82
CA ALA A 124 20.62 4.48 -11.57
C ALA A 124 21.16 5.46 -12.64
N ARG A 125 20.55 6.65 -12.81
CA ARG A 125 21.11 7.67 -13.72
C ARG A 125 22.39 8.25 -13.12
N PRO A 126 23.54 8.21 -13.83
CA PRO A 126 24.76 8.78 -13.30
C PRO A 126 24.55 10.28 -13.15
N ARG A 127 24.87 10.80 -11.96
CA ARG A 127 24.92 12.24 -11.70
C ARG A 127 26.02 12.82 -12.60
N ILE A 128 25.63 13.58 -13.61
CA ILE A 128 26.53 14.40 -14.44
C ILE A 128 26.74 15.71 -13.69
#